data_AF-A0A955ASX2-F1
#
_entry.id   AF-A0A955ASX2-F1
#
_cell.length_a   1.000
_cell.length_b   1.000
_cell.length_c   1.000
_cell.angle_alpha   90.00
_cell.angle_beta   90.00
_cell.angle_gamma   90.00
#
_symmetry.space_group_name_H-M   'P 1'
#
loop_
_entity.id
_entity.type
_entity.pdbx_description
1 polymer ?
#
loop_
_entity_poly.entity_id
_entity_poly.type
_entity_poly.pdbx_seq_one_letter_code
_entity_poly.pdbx_strand_id
1 'polypeptide(L)'
;MSDSNQPEQKKDMLAQLISSLKQERDEIALKIHLGKEDLKDEWEKLEARWNQLNDDYEPAKKAAAETADDVWQALKLVGDELKSGFQKIRKSL
;
A
#
# COMPACT_ATOMS: atom_id res chain seq x y z
N MET A 1 20.26 -16.33 -22.98
CA MET A 1 20.51 -14.98 -22.43
C MET A 1 19.19 -14.48 -21.87
N SER A 2 18.89 -14.79 -20.61
CA SER A 2 17.64 -14.40 -19.94
C SER A 2 17.97 -13.93 -18.53
N ASP A 3 18.73 -12.84 -18.50
CA ASP A 3 19.12 -12.06 -17.33
C ASP A 3 19.18 -10.62 -17.84
N SER A 4 18.63 -9.58 -17.23
CA SER A 4 17.79 -9.45 -16.05
C SER A 4 17.09 -8.09 -16.25
N ASN A 5 15.75 -8.03 -16.21
CA ASN A 5 15.00 -6.76 -16.11
C ASN A 5 14.15 -6.73 -14.84
N GLN A 6 14.60 -7.45 -13.80
CA GLN A 6 13.87 -7.64 -12.54
C GLN A 6 13.60 -6.35 -11.73
N PRO A 7 14.51 -5.34 -11.69
CA PRO A 7 14.28 -4.14 -10.89
C PRO A 7 13.06 -3.31 -11.35
N GLU A 8 12.90 -3.11 -12.66
CA GLU A 8 11.77 -2.35 -13.21
C GLU A 8 10.45 -3.10 -13.04
N GLN A 9 10.45 -4.44 -13.18
CA GLN A 9 9.26 -5.25 -12.92
C GLN A 9 8.79 -5.15 -11.47
N LYS A 10 9.69 -5.22 -10.49
CA LYS A 10 9.35 -5.09 -9.05
C LYS A 10 8.74 -3.72 -8.75
N LYS A 11 9.33 -2.66 -9.32
CA LYS A 11 8.86 -1.28 -9.18
C LYS A 11 7.47 -1.09 -9.79
N ASP A 12 7.21 -1.63 -10.97
CA ASP A 12 5.91 -1.55 -11.64
C ASP A 12 4.83 -2.31 -10.85
N MET A 13 5.15 -3.51 -10.35
CA MET A 13 4.23 -4.28 -9.50
C MET A 13 3.87 -3.52 -8.22
N LEU A 14 4.84 -2.88 -7.57
CA LEU A 14 4.57 -2.11 -6.36
C LEU A 14 3.78 -0.83 -6.67
N ALA A 15 4.06 -0.16 -7.79
CA ALA A 15 3.29 1.00 -8.24
C ALA A 15 1.81 0.62 -8.48
N GLN A 16 1.57 -0.53 -9.10
CA GLN A 16 0.22 -1.07 -9.29
C GLN A 16 -0.46 -1.37 -7.95
N LEU A 17 0.25 -2.02 -7.01
CA LEU A 17 -0.27 -2.30 -5.68
C LEU A 17 -0.68 -1.01 -4.94
N ILE A 18 0.19 0.00 -4.91
CA ILE A 18 -0.09 1.30 -4.27
C ILE A 18 -1.28 1.99 -4.93
N SER A 19 -1.37 1.95 -6.26
CA SER A 19 -2.51 2.52 -7.00
C SER A 19 -3.83 1.83 -6.62
N SER A 20 -3.85 0.50 -6.56
CA SER A 20 -5.03 -0.26 -6.13
C SER A 20 -5.41 0.03 -4.68
N LEU A 21 -4.43 0.11 -3.77
CA LEU A 21 -4.65 0.48 -2.38
C LEU A 21 -5.23 1.88 -2.24
N LYS A 22 -4.76 2.85 -3.03
CA LYS A 22 -5.30 4.21 -3.05
C LYS A 22 -6.78 4.20 -3.43
N GLN A 23 -7.14 3.46 -4.48
CA GLN A 23 -8.53 3.36 -4.92
C GLN A 23 -9.41 2.72 -3.83
N GLU A 24 -8.98 1.60 -3.24
CA GLU A 24 -9.71 0.95 -2.14
C GLU A 24 -9.88 1.89 -0.94
N ARG A 25 -8.82 2.60 -0.56
CA ARG A 25 -8.84 3.63 0.49
C ARG A 25 -9.88 4.70 0.19
N ASP A 26 -9.83 5.29 -1.00
CA ASP A 26 -10.76 6.37 -1.38
C ASP A 26 -12.22 5.90 -1.35
N GLU A 27 -12.50 4.66 -1.79
CA GLU A 27 -13.84 4.05 -1.69
C GLU A 27 -14.30 3.83 -0.24
N ILE A 28 -13.41 3.42 0.66
CA ILE A 28 -13.71 3.24 2.08
C ILE A 28 -13.94 4.58 2.76
N ALA A 29 -13.09 5.58 2.50
CA ALA A 29 -13.17 6.91 3.09
C ALA A 29 -14.55 7.56 2.83
N LEU A 30 -15.08 7.39 1.62
CA LEU A 30 -16.42 7.87 1.25
C LEU A 30 -17.55 7.23 2.07
N LYS A 31 -17.38 5.96 2.47
CA LYS A 31 -18.41 5.18 3.17
C LYS A 31 -18.30 5.30 4.69
N ILE A 32 -17.08 5.40 5.22
CA ILE A 32 -16.84 5.39 6.66
C ILE A 32 -17.30 6.67 7.35
N HIS A 33 -17.39 7.78 6.59
CA HIS A 33 -17.93 9.05 7.07
C HIS A 33 -19.41 8.95 7.52
N LEU A 34 -20.09 7.84 7.22
CA LEU A 34 -21.51 7.62 7.50
C LEU A 34 -21.82 6.70 8.70
N GLY A 35 -20.87 6.42 9.60
CA GLY A 35 -21.22 6.14 11.00
C GLY A 35 -21.01 4.74 11.55
N LYS A 36 -19.76 4.28 11.61
CA LYS A 36 -19.37 3.20 12.54
C LYS A 36 -18.13 3.63 13.33
N GLU A 37 -18.32 4.16 14.54
CA GLU A 37 -17.21 4.52 15.45
C GLU A 37 -16.25 3.35 15.65
N ASP A 38 -16.77 2.12 15.75
CA ASP A 38 -15.97 0.90 15.89
C ASP A 38 -15.00 0.65 14.71
N LEU A 39 -15.32 1.13 13.50
CA LEU A 39 -14.44 1.03 12.34
C LEU A 39 -13.50 2.23 12.21
N LYS A 40 -13.77 3.33 12.91
CA LYS A 40 -12.98 4.56 12.83
C LYS A 40 -11.59 4.36 13.40
N ASP A 41 -11.46 3.68 14.53
CA ASP A 41 -10.15 3.39 15.14
C ASP A 41 -9.28 2.48 14.26
N GLU A 42 -9.88 1.45 13.65
CA GLU A 42 -9.18 0.57 12.70
C GLU A 42 -8.79 1.33 11.42
N TRP A 43 -9.69 2.17 10.92
CA TRP A 43 -9.46 3.02 9.77
C TRP A 43 -8.31 4.01 9.98
N GLU A 44 -8.29 4.73 11.11
CA GLU A 44 -7.22 5.69 11.41
C GLU A 44 -5.84 5.00 11.48
N LYS A 45 -5.78 3.78 12.01
CA LYS A 45 -4.54 2.97 12.02
C LYS A 45 -4.09 2.60 10.60
N LEU A 46 -5.03 2.24 9.72
CA LEU A 46 -4.73 1.93 8.33
C LEU A 46 -4.34 3.19 7.53
N GLU A 47 -4.97 4.35 7.78
CA GLU A 47 -4.58 5.62 7.16
C GLU A 47 -3.15 6.02 7.57
N ALA A 48 -2.78 5.85 8.85
CA ALA A 48 -1.43 6.11 9.30
C ALA A 48 -0.40 5.21 8.59
N ARG A 49 -0.70 3.92 8.45
CA ARG A 49 0.14 2.97 7.69
C ARG A 49 0.20 3.28 6.20
N TRP A 50 -0.91 3.75 5.62
CA TRP A 50 -0.97 4.18 4.23
C TRP A 50 -0.06 5.39 3.99
N ASN A 51 -0.04 6.36 4.90
CA ASN A 51 0.86 7.50 4.82
C ASN A 51 2.32 7.06 4.90
N GLN A 52 2.66 6.19 5.87
CA GLN A 52 4.01 5.63 5.99
C GLN A 52 4.46 4.92 4.71
N LEU A 53 3.59 4.09 4.10
CA LEU A 53 3.90 3.41 2.84
C LEU A 53 4.24 4.41 1.72
N ASN A 54 3.50 5.52 1.60
CA ASN A 54 3.78 6.53 0.58
C ASN A 54 5.08 7.28 0.85
N ASP A 55 5.32 7.64 2.10
CA ASP A 55 6.54 8.35 2.53
C ASP A 55 7.80 7.50 2.29
N ASP A 56 7.71 6.18 2.46
CA ASP A 56 8.81 5.25 2.20
C ASP A 56 8.95 4.91 0.69
N TYR A 57 7.83 4.89 -0.05
CA TYR A 57 7.84 4.55 -1.47
C TYR A 57 8.45 5.65 -2.35
N GLU A 58 8.18 6.92 -2.06
CA GLU A 58 8.71 8.06 -2.84
C GLU A 58 10.24 8.08 -2.97
N PRO A 59 11.03 7.97 -1.89
CA PRO A 59 12.49 7.89 -1.99
C PRO A 59 12.95 6.59 -2.65
N ALA A 60 12.29 5.45 -2.39
CA ALA A 60 12.63 4.17 -3.01
C ALA A 60 12.47 4.19 -4.55
N LYS A 61 11.38 4.81 -5.03
CA LYS A 61 11.11 5.00 -6.46
C LYS A 61 12.17 5.86 -7.16
N LYS A 62 12.70 6.88 -6.47
CA LYS A 62 13.73 7.80 -7.00
C LYS A 62 15.14 7.19 -6.96
N ALA A 63 15.43 6.37 -5.94
CA ALA A 63 16.75 5.80 -5.74
C ALA A 63 17.07 4.67 -6.73
N ALA A 64 16.08 3.92 -7.23
CA ALA A 64 16.19 2.86 -8.24
C ALA A 64 17.50 2.03 -8.16
N ALA A 65 17.95 1.73 -6.93
CA ALA A 65 19.22 1.05 -6.72
C ALA A 65 18.99 -0.45 -6.84
N GLU A 66 19.78 -1.11 -7.68
CA GLU A 66 19.75 -2.57 -7.91
C GLU A 66 19.94 -3.40 -6.62
N THR A 67 20.40 -2.78 -5.53
CA THR A 67 20.63 -3.40 -4.20
C THR A 67 19.50 -3.15 -3.19
N ALA A 68 18.36 -2.59 -3.60
CA ALA A 68 17.25 -2.23 -2.69
C ALA A 68 16.20 -3.33 -2.51
N ASP A 69 16.54 -4.60 -2.76
CA ASP A 69 15.59 -5.73 -2.71
C ASP A 69 14.87 -5.86 -1.36
N ASP A 70 15.58 -5.62 -0.26
CA ASP A 70 14.98 -5.64 1.09
C ASP A 70 13.98 -4.49 1.28
N VAL A 71 14.24 -3.33 0.68
CA VAL A 71 13.33 -2.17 0.71
C VAL A 71 12.06 -2.48 -0.08
N TRP A 72 12.20 -3.07 -1.27
CA TRP A 72 11.05 -3.48 -2.09
C TRP A 72 10.19 -4.54 -1.39
N GLN A 73 10.82 -5.50 -0.71
CA GLN A 73 10.12 -6.52 0.08
C GLN A 73 9.38 -5.92 1.28
N ALA A 74 10.01 -4.99 2.00
CA ALA A 74 9.38 -4.30 3.13
C ALA A 74 8.16 -3.50 2.69
N LEU A 75 8.27 -2.71 1.61
CA LEU A 75 7.15 -1.95 1.04
C LEU A 75 6.01 -2.87 0.59
N LYS A 76 6.32 -4.00 -0.04
CA LYS A 76 5.32 -4.99 -0.44
C LYS A 76 4.60 -5.59 0.77
N LEU A 77 5.33 -5.92 1.84
CA LEU A 77 4.74 -6.46 3.07
C LEU A 77 3.73 -5.48 3.67
N VAL A 78 4.11 -4.21 3.80
CA VAL A 78 3.21 -3.15 4.30
C VAL A 78 2.00 -2.99 3.37
N GLY A 79 2.19 -3.05 2.06
CA GLY A 79 1.10 -3.01 1.09
C GLY A 79 0.12 -4.19 1.21
N ASP A 80 0.62 -5.40 1.43
CA ASP A 80 -0.21 -6.61 1.63
C ASP A 80 -1.00 -6.55 2.96
N GLU A 81 -0.41 -5.97 4.01
CA GLU A 81 -1.08 -5.69 5.28
C GLU A 81 -2.21 -4.67 5.12
N LEU A 82 -1.96 -3.56 4.42
CA LEU A 82 -2.95 -2.53 4.10
C LEU A 82 -4.11 -3.12 3.29
N LYS A 83 -3.81 -3.91 2.26
CA LYS A 83 -4.82 -4.59 1.44
C LYS A 83 -5.73 -5.44 2.30
N SER A 84 -5.13 -6.23 3.19
CA SER A 84 -5.88 -7.10 4.11
C SER A 84 -6.75 -6.30 5.08
N GLY A 85 -6.24 -5.17 5.60
CA GLY A 85 -6.99 -4.26 6.47
C GLY A 85 -8.17 -3.59 5.77
N PHE A 86 -7.94 -3.01 4.59
CA PHE A 86 -8.98 -2.38 3.79
C PHE A 86 -10.07 -3.37 3.39
N GLN A 87 -9.71 -4.60 3.03
CA GLN A 87 -10.67 -5.66 2.76
C GLN A 87 -11.53 -6.02 3.98
N LYS A 88 -10.97 -6.01 5.19
CA LYS A 88 -11.75 -6.23 6.43
C LYS A 88 -12.73 -5.10 6.67
N ILE A 89 -12.28 -3.84 6.59
CA ILE A 89 -13.19 -2.69 6.74
C ILE A 89 -14.29 -2.74 5.69
N ARG A 90 -13.96 -2.99 4.42
CA ARG A 90 -14.93 -3.11 3.33
C ARG A 90 -16.01 -4.17 3.59
N LYS A 91 -15.65 -5.31 4.18
CA LYS A 91 -16.60 -6.36 4.56
C LYS A 91 -17.50 -5.96 5.73
N SER A 92 -17.02 -5.04 6.56
CA SER A 92 -17.70 -4.54 7.74
C SER A 92 -18.54 -3.28 7.48
N LEU A 93 -18.42 -2.64 6.31
CA LEU A 93 -19.25 -1.50 5.89
C LEU A 93 -20.65 -1.95 5.49
#